data_AF-A0A1V5LJL0-F1
#
_entry.id   AF-A0A1V5LJL0-F1
#
_cell.length_a   1.000
_cell.length_b   1.000
_cell.length_c   1.000
_cell.angle_alpha   90.00
_cell.angle_beta   90.00
_cell.angle_gamma   90.00
#
_symmetry.space_group_name_H-M   'P 1'
#
loop_
_entity.id
_entity.type
_entity.pdbx_description
1 polymer ?
#
loop_
_entity_poly.entity_id
_entity_poly.type
_entity_poly.pdbx_seq_one_letter_code
_entity_poly.pdbx_strand_id
1 'polypeptide(L)'
;MLLEKNIITRNNIERITGYYPAAVKIFNQCYRVTCRDNLVTDMPWSNGIWYDVGNVDGVFVNNWIENVGSIETDIRRDQLWPSDNGFFFEISKGVICAGNLFVNCDHGLMILNSCDAQIYNNTFVNSIACIGRNERSAQGDHFGWHPATGPDVDERDGHILVNNLFTATTGFERPLLFVWQPPSLCDRLAEPMVERMDHNLFVRAPGQAKAPLLLWSPAPSPTCQATLQSLEELKANHAEFTGASLEYCDYEGPLFKSSELGHYQLLPGFGAARAGAQPPAAVRSAAGTREMRHIGAYPPAR
;
A
#
# COMPACT_ATOMS: atom_id res chain seq x y z
N MET A 1 4.77 15.70 -15.00
CA MET A 1 3.30 15.73 -15.23
C MET A 1 2.60 15.97 -13.90
N LEU A 2 1.50 16.72 -13.88
CA LEU A 2 0.65 16.94 -12.71
C LEU A 2 -0.78 16.48 -13.02
N LEU A 3 -1.33 15.60 -12.18
CA LEU A 3 -2.73 15.21 -12.15
C LEU A 3 -3.30 15.63 -10.80
N GLU A 4 -4.12 16.67 -10.79
CA GLU A 4 -4.62 17.27 -9.54
C GLU A 4 -6.12 17.57 -9.61
N LYS A 5 -6.83 17.30 -8.50
CA LYS A 5 -8.24 17.69 -8.29
C LYS A 5 -9.20 17.14 -9.34
N ASN A 6 -8.96 15.92 -9.77
CA ASN A 6 -9.84 15.20 -10.70
C ASN A 6 -10.76 14.25 -9.92
N ILE A 7 -11.94 14.01 -10.49
CA ILE A 7 -12.82 12.91 -10.11
C ILE A 7 -12.81 11.92 -11.28
N ILE A 8 -12.35 10.71 -11.04
CA ILE A 8 -12.25 9.65 -12.05
C ILE A 8 -13.09 8.48 -11.57
N THR A 9 -14.01 8.01 -12.41
CA THR A 9 -14.96 6.97 -12.03
C THR A 9 -15.34 6.09 -13.21
N ARG A 10 -15.80 4.86 -12.92
CA ARG A 10 -16.38 3.95 -13.92
C ARG A 10 -15.43 3.61 -15.08
N ASN A 11 -14.17 3.33 -14.77
CA ASN A 11 -13.26 2.76 -15.77
C ASN A 11 -13.47 1.25 -15.91
N ASN A 12 -13.41 0.75 -17.15
CA ASN A 12 -13.59 -0.66 -17.51
C ASN A 12 -14.88 -1.32 -16.98
N ILE A 13 -16.02 -0.62 -17.02
CA ILE A 13 -17.30 -1.18 -16.56
C ILE A 13 -17.79 -2.31 -17.47
N GLU A 14 -17.39 -2.31 -18.73
CA GLU A 14 -17.69 -3.38 -19.69
C GLU A 14 -16.84 -4.63 -19.46
N ARG A 15 -15.91 -4.61 -18.49
CA ARG A 15 -15.01 -5.71 -18.13
C ARG A 15 -14.27 -6.27 -19.33
N ILE A 16 -13.77 -5.39 -20.18
CA ILE A 16 -12.98 -5.81 -21.33
C ILE A 16 -11.63 -6.31 -20.76
N THR A 17 -11.14 -7.43 -21.29
CA THR A 17 -9.93 -8.11 -20.80
C THR A 17 -8.80 -8.05 -21.82
N GLY A 18 -7.55 -8.30 -21.39
CA GLY A 18 -6.38 -8.42 -22.28
C GLY A 18 -5.57 -7.15 -22.52
N TYR A 19 -5.87 -6.02 -21.88
CA TYR A 19 -5.14 -4.75 -22.07
C TYR A 19 -4.80 -3.99 -20.77
N TYR A 20 -4.83 -4.68 -19.62
CA TYR A 20 -4.36 -4.16 -18.33
C TYR A 20 -4.99 -2.80 -17.92
N PRO A 21 -6.30 -2.77 -17.65
CA PRO A 21 -7.06 -1.54 -17.43
C PRO A 21 -6.59 -0.76 -16.20
N ALA A 22 -6.42 0.55 -16.36
CA ALA A 22 -6.30 1.52 -15.27
C ALA A 22 -7.05 2.79 -15.63
N ALA A 23 -7.57 3.51 -14.62
CA ALA A 23 -8.20 4.81 -14.82
C ALA A 23 -7.22 5.82 -15.40
N VAL A 24 -5.99 5.82 -14.88
CA VAL A 24 -4.86 6.55 -15.46
C VAL A 24 -3.66 5.64 -15.41
N LYS A 25 -3.13 5.31 -16.60
CA LYS A 25 -1.86 4.62 -16.74
C LYS A 25 -0.80 5.59 -17.24
N ILE A 26 0.17 5.90 -16.38
CA ILE A 26 1.34 6.71 -16.71
C ILE A 26 2.47 5.74 -16.96
N PHE A 27 2.86 5.61 -18.23
CA PHE A 27 3.80 4.60 -18.68
C PHE A 27 5.01 5.21 -19.36
N ASN A 28 6.14 4.48 -19.31
CA ASN A 28 7.38 4.73 -20.06
C ASN A 28 8.23 5.91 -19.55
N GLN A 29 9.19 5.61 -18.67
CA GLN A 29 10.34 6.46 -18.32
C GLN A 29 9.98 7.91 -17.93
N CYS A 30 9.04 8.04 -16.99
CA CYS A 30 8.56 9.33 -16.50
C CYS A 30 9.31 9.79 -15.25
N TYR A 31 9.47 11.10 -15.05
CA TYR A 31 10.16 11.65 -13.89
C TYR A 31 9.27 12.63 -13.14
N ARG A 32 9.24 12.52 -11.81
CA ARG A 32 8.55 13.47 -10.91
C ARG A 32 7.09 13.68 -11.27
N VAL A 33 6.42 12.59 -11.64
CA VAL A 33 4.97 12.63 -11.88
C VAL A 33 4.28 12.84 -10.56
N THR A 34 3.37 13.81 -10.50
CA THR A 34 2.62 14.12 -9.29
C THR A 34 1.14 13.86 -9.50
N CYS A 35 0.55 12.97 -8.71
CA CYS A 35 -0.88 12.81 -8.53
C CYS A 35 -1.27 13.32 -7.14
N ARG A 36 -2.06 14.39 -7.07
CA ARG A 36 -2.50 14.97 -5.80
C ARG A 36 -3.97 15.33 -5.73
N ASP A 37 -4.58 15.21 -4.56
CA ASP A 37 -5.95 15.67 -4.30
C ASP A 37 -7.00 15.12 -5.31
N ASN A 38 -6.81 13.91 -5.86
CA ASN A 38 -7.77 13.30 -6.77
C ASN A 38 -8.73 12.37 -6.01
N LEU A 39 -9.95 12.24 -6.52
CA LEU A 39 -10.88 11.17 -6.17
C LEU A 39 -10.92 10.14 -7.30
N VAL A 40 -10.62 8.89 -6.98
CA VAL A 40 -10.71 7.75 -7.91
C VAL A 40 -11.64 6.72 -7.31
N THR A 41 -12.80 6.49 -7.93
CA THR A 41 -13.84 5.64 -7.32
C THR A 41 -14.67 4.82 -8.30
N ASP A 42 -15.28 3.75 -7.80
CA ASP A 42 -16.24 2.89 -8.50
C ASP A 42 -15.64 2.24 -9.75
N MET A 43 -14.61 1.42 -9.52
CA MET A 43 -13.81 0.76 -10.56
C MET A 43 -13.63 -0.72 -10.24
N PRO A 44 -14.71 -1.53 -10.24
CA PRO A 44 -14.67 -2.90 -9.72
C PRO A 44 -13.84 -3.88 -10.56
N TRP A 45 -13.41 -3.51 -11.77
CA TRP A 45 -12.67 -4.35 -12.71
C TRP A 45 -11.50 -3.61 -13.37
N SER A 46 -10.91 -2.67 -12.64
CA SER A 46 -9.82 -1.83 -13.13
C SER A 46 -8.89 -1.44 -12.01
N ASN A 47 -7.64 -1.12 -12.36
CA ASN A 47 -6.76 -0.36 -11.50
C ASN A 47 -7.20 1.11 -11.44
N GLY A 48 -6.82 1.80 -10.37
CA GLY A 48 -7.01 3.24 -10.22
C GLY A 48 -5.94 4.00 -11.00
N ILE A 49 -4.88 4.42 -10.32
CA ILE A 49 -3.73 5.11 -10.93
C ILE A 49 -2.54 4.17 -10.96
N TRP A 50 -1.95 3.97 -12.13
CA TRP A 50 -0.81 3.08 -12.33
C TRP A 50 0.37 3.84 -12.91
N TYR A 51 1.46 3.89 -12.16
CA TYR A 51 2.77 4.33 -12.60
C TYR A 51 3.52 3.08 -13.05
N ASP A 52 3.62 2.91 -14.37
CA ASP A 52 4.12 1.68 -14.98
C ASP A 52 5.45 1.95 -15.71
N VAL A 53 6.42 1.06 -15.55
CA VAL A 53 7.67 1.02 -16.33
C VAL A 53 8.44 2.37 -16.32
N GLY A 54 9.34 2.50 -15.36
CA GLY A 54 10.40 3.50 -15.34
C GLY A 54 9.99 4.86 -14.77
N ASN A 55 9.01 4.91 -13.86
CA ASN A 55 8.77 6.14 -13.12
C ASN A 55 9.90 6.39 -12.11
N VAL A 56 10.40 7.62 -12.03
CA VAL A 56 11.46 8.02 -11.08
C VAL A 56 11.02 9.23 -10.28
N ASP A 57 11.17 9.19 -8.97
CA ASP A 57 10.84 10.27 -8.02
C ASP A 57 9.36 10.71 -8.08
N GLY A 58 8.46 9.74 -8.25
CA GLY A 58 7.01 9.97 -8.30
C GLY A 58 6.45 10.54 -6.99
N VAL A 59 5.32 11.25 -7.06
CA VAL A 59 4.62 11.82 -5.91
C VAL A 59 3.14 11.48 -6.00
N PHE A 60 2.64 10.72 -5.03
CA PHE A 60 1.24 10.32 -4.93
C PHE A 60 0.71 10.74 -3.55
N VAL A 61 0.04 11.88 -3.46
CA VAL A 61 -0.28 12.51 -2.16
C VAL A 61 -1.72 12.99 -2.05
N ASN A 62 -2.30 12.87 -0.85
CA ASN A 62 -3.63 13.43 -0.53
C ASN A 62 -4.77 12.96 -1.47
N ASN A 63 -4.64 11.81 -2.13
CA ASN A 63 -5.70 11.26 -2.97
C ASN A 63 -6.69 10.44 -2.13
N TRP A 64 -7.94 10.43 -2.57
CA TRP A 64 -8.99 9.53 -2.10
C TRP A 64 -9.23 8.46 -3.16
N ILE A 65 -8.95 7.21 -2.82
CA ILE A 65 -9.12 6.06 -3.69
C ILE A 65 -10.11 5.11 -3.03
N GLU A 66 -11.21 4.80 -3.72
CA GLU A 66 -12.31 4.05 -3.13
C GLU A 66 -12.92 3.04 -4.10
N ASN A 67 -13.33 1.86 -3.63
CA ASN A 67 -14.04 0.87 -4.44
C ASN A 67 -13.31 0.53 -5.76
N VAL A 68 -11.98 0.40 -5.70
CA VAL A 68 -11.15 -0.07 -6.81
C VAL A 68 -10.91 -1.56 -6.66
N GLY A 69 -11.33 -2.36 -7.64
CA GLY A 69 -11.37 -3.82 -7.53
C GLY A 69 -12.51 -4.31 -6.63
N SER A 70 -12.31 -5.47 -6.01
CA SER A 70 -13.29 -6.10 -5.11
C SER A 70 -12.65 -6.62 -3.83
N ILE A 71 -13.28 -6.35 -2.69
CA ILE A 71 -12.91 -6.91 -1.39
C ILE A 71 -13.56 -8.28 -1.10
N GLU A 72 -14.45 -8.73 -1.99
CA GLU A 72 -15.21 -10.00 -1.85
C GLU A 72 -14.53 -11.18 -2.54
N THR A 73 -13.52 -10.94 -3.38
CA THR A 73 -12.79 -12.01 -4.08
C THR A 73 -11.79 -12.70 -3.15
N ASP A 74 -11.45 -13.96 -3.43
CA ASP A 74 -10.33 -14.57 -2.73
C ASP A 74 -9.02 -13.89 -3.13
N ILE A 75 -8.15 -13.64 -2.15
CA ILE A 75 -6.82 -13.09 -2.43
C ILE A 75 -5.87 -14.18 -2.91
N ARG A 76 -5.08 -13.86 -3.93
CA ARG A 76 -3.93 -14.69 -4.32
C ARG A 76 -2.82 -14.49 -3.29
N ARG A 77 -2.36 -15.58 -2.67
CA ARG A 77 -1.26 -15.56 -1.68
C ARG A 77 0.07 -16.04 -2.25
N ASP A 78 0.04 -16.59 -3.46
CA ASP A 78 1.20 -17.12 -4.18
C ASP A 78 1.82 -16.08 -5.12
N GLN A 79 1.08 -15.02 -5.48
CA GLN A 79 1.54 -13.90 -6.30
C GLN A 79 0.68 -12.66 -6.07
N LEU A 80 1.24 -11.47 -6.30
CA LEU A 80 0.49 -10.21 -6.19
C LEU A 80 -0.28 -9.81 -7.45
N TRP A 81 0.14 -10.27 -8.64
CA TRP A 81 -0.44 -9.89 -9.93
C TRP A 81 -0.91 -11.13 -10.69
N PRO A 82 -2.06 -11.12 -11.41
CA PRO A 82 -2.98 -10.00 -11.63
C PRO A 82 -3.87 -9.70 -10.42
N SER A 83 -4.14 -8.41 -10.22
CA SER A 83 -5.01 -7.84 -9.17
C SER A 83 -5.53 -6.47 -9.63
N ASP A 84 -6.49 -5.91 -8.89
CA ASP A 84 -6.95 -4.53 -9.07
C ASP A 84 -6.40 -3.65 -7.95
N ASN A 85 -5.71 -2.56 -8.32
CA ASN A 85 -4.92 -1.78 -7.38
C ASN A 85 -5.32 -0.31 -7.43
N GLY A 86 -5.62 0.28 -6.28
CA GLY A 86 -5.95 1.70 -6.13
C GLY A 86 -4.82 2.61 -6.63
N PHE A 87 -3.63 2.45 -6.04
CA PHE A 87 -2.38 2.97 -6.58
C PHE A 87 -1.41 1.83 -6.88
N PHE A 88 -0.93 1.75 -8.12
CA PHE A 88 0.02 0.74 -8.56
C PHE A 88 1.33 1.40 -9.02
N PHE A 89 2.44 1.10 -8.35
CA PHE A 89 3.79 1.53 -8.72
C PHE A 89 4.59 0.31 -9.14
N GLU A 90 4.80 0.15 -10.45
CA GLU A 90 5.47 -1.01 -11.04
C GLU A 90 6.76 -0.62 -11.74
N ILE A 91 7.83 -1.42 -11.53
CA ILE A 91 9.11 -1.32 -12.26
C ILE A 91 9.61 0.12 -12.25
N SER A 92 9.68 0.72 -11.07
CA SER A 92 9.91 2.15 -10.89
C SER A 92 10.78 2.43 -9.65
N LYS A 93 11.33 3.65 -9.52
CA LYS A 93 12.31 4.01 -8.48
C LYS A 93 11.84 5.25 -7.70
N GLY A 94 11.77 5.16 -6.38
CA GLY A 94 11.52 6.31 -5.51
C GLY A 94 10.15 6.94 -5.70
N VAL A 95 9.14 6.52 -4.96
CA VAL A 95 7.84 7.22 -4.90
C VAL A 95 7.58 7.76 -3.50
N ILE A 96 7.13 9.01 -3.39
CA ILE A 96 6.52 9.51 -2.16
C ILE A 96 5.02 9.25 -2.23
N CYS A 97 4.54 8.29 -1.45
CA CYS A 97 3.12 7.96 -1.28
C CYS A 97 2.67 8.43 0.11
N ALA A 98 2.02 9.60 0.22
CA ALA A 98 1.70 10.15 1.53
C ALA A 98 0.36 10.88 1.68
N GLY A 99 -0.31 10.70 2.82
CA GLY A 99 -1.56 11.40 3.12
C GLY A 99 -2.78 10.87 2.34
N ASN A 100 -2.68 9.71 1.69
CA ASN A 100 -3.76 9.18 0.87
C ASN A 100 -4.74 8.34 1.72
N LEU A 101 -6.00 8.34 1.29
CA LEU A 101 -7.06 7.49 1.83
C LEU A 101 -7.41 6.41 0.80
N PHE A 102 -7.34 5.15 1.20
CA PHE A 102 -7.74 3.97 0.43
C PHE A 102 -8.90 3.28 1.15
N VAL A 103 -10.04 3.12 0.49
CA VAL A 103 -11.27 2.57 1.09
C VAL A 103 -11.83 1.45 0.21
N ASN A 104 -12.05 0.27 0.80
CA ASN A 104 -12.66 -0.88 0.14
C ASN A 104 -12.03 -1.20 -1.23
N CYS A 105 -10.70 -1.09 -1.33
CA CYS A 105 -9.96 -1.47 -2.52
C CYS A 105 -9.49 -2.93 -2.39
N ASP A 106 -9.43 -3.68 -3.50
CA ASP A 106 -8.83 -5.01 -3.51
C ASP A 106 -7.40 -4.94 -2.96
N HIS A 107 -6.52 -4.22 -3.65
CA HIS A 107 -5.33 -3.63 -3.05
C HIS A 107 -5.48 -2.10 -3.05
N GLY A 108 -5.31 -1.45 -1.90
CA GLY A 108 -5.24 0.01 -1.85
C GLY A 108 -3.97 0.52 -2.53
N LEU A 109 -2.85 -0.11 -2.20
CA LEU A 109 -1.53 0.18 -2.73
C LEU A 109 -0.86 -1.11 -3.19
N MET A 110 -0.19 -1.08 -4.34
CA MET A 110 0.77 -2.09 -4.73
C MET A 110 2.07 -1.47 -5.22
N ILE A 111 3.18 -1.82 -4.56
CA ILE A 111 4.54 -1.57 -5.02
C ILE A 111 5.08 -2.90 -5.55
N LEU A 112 5.27 -3.03 -6.86
CA LEU A 112 5.78 -4.27 -7.48
C LEU A 112 7.06 -4.00 -8.25
N ASN A 113 8.07 -4.82 -8.02
CA ASN A 113 9.35 -4.76 -8.75
C ASN A 113 9.97 -3.36 -8.80
N SER A 114 9.84 -2.62 -7.69
CA SER A 114 10.26 -1.23 -7.57
C SER A 114 11.20 -1.07 -6.38
N CYS A 115 11.81 0.10 -6.21
CA CYS A 115 12.69 0.40 -5.08
C CYS A 115 12.33 1.76 -4.44
N ASP A 116 12.78 1.97 -3.20
CA ASP A 116 12.79 3.26 -2.50
C ASP A 116 11.40 3.94 -2.33
N ALA A 117 10.33 3.14 -2.32
CA ALA A 117 8.99 3.66 -2.05
C ALA A 117 8.87 4.16 -0.59
N GLN A 118 8.49 5.43 -0.43
CA GLN A 118 8.27 6.12 0.83
C GLN A 118 6.77 6.24 1.11
N ILE A 119 6.24 5.38 1.98
CA ILE A 119 4.81 5.23 2.27
C ILE A 119 4.52 5.79 3.67
N TYR A 120 4.02 7.02 3.72
CA TYR A 120 3.84 7.75 4.98
C TYR A 120 2.39 8.19 5.19
N ASN A 121 1.87 8.04 6.40
CA ASN A 121 0.61 8.71 6.78
C ASN A 121 -0.56 8.40 5.83
N ASN A 122 -0.67 7.18 5.29
CA ASN A 122 -1.83 6.78 4.51
C ASN A 122 -2.84 6.07 5.42
N THR A 123 -4.13 6.17 5.10
CA THR A 123 -5.19 5.42 5.77
C THR A 123 -5.74 4.37 4.81
N PHE A 124 -5.68 3.10 5.21
CA PHE A 124 -6.24 1.95 4.51
C PHE A 124 -7.43 1.41 5.30
N VAL A 125 -8.62 1.52 4.73
CA VAL A 125 -9.86 0.96 5.28
C VAL A 125 -10.28 -0.19 4.39
N ASN A 126 -10.29 -1.41 4.94
CA ASN A 126 -10.63 -2.62 4.19
C ASN A 126 -9.89 -2.71 2.86
N SER A 127 -8.58 -2.44 2.89
CA SER A 127 -7.73 -2.37 1.72
C SER A 127 -6.36 -2.93 2.07
N ILE A 128 -5.81 -3.79 1.22
CA ILE A 128 -4.48 -4.36 1.43
C ILE A 128 -3.42 -3.39 0.92
N ALA A 129 -2.35 -3.18 1.67
CA ALA A 129 -1.12 -2.63 1.12
C ALA A 129 -0.18 -3.78 0.73
N CYS A 130 0.29 -3.77 -0.52
CA CYS A 130 1.11 -4.82 -1.09
C CYS A 130 2.48 -4.26 -1.49
N ILE A 131 3.54 -4.95 -1.11
CA ILE A 131 4.90 -4.67 -1.57
C ILE A 131 5.49 -6.00 -2.02
N GLY A 132 6.00 -6.08 -3.23
CA GLY A 132 6.59 -7.32 -3.69
C GLY A 132 7.59 -7.20 -4.80
N ARG A 133 8.32 -8.29 -4.98
CA ARG A 133 9.29 -8.48 -6.06
C ARG A 133 9.23 -9.90 -6.59
N ASN A 134 9.55 -10.06 -7.87
CA ASN A 134 9.74 -11.35 -8.53
C ASN A 134 10.95 -11.31 -9.48
N GLU A 135 11.15 -12.37 -10.23
CA GLU A 135 12.32 -12.57 -11.11
C GLU A 135 12.20 -11.81 -12.43
N ARG A 136 11.10 -11.10 -12.68
CA ARG A 136 10.85 -10.41 -13.94
C ARG A 136 12.02 -9.49 -14.25
N SER A 137 12.70 -9.73 -15.36
CA SER A 137 13.90 -9.02 -15.81
C SER A 137 13.81 -8.78 -17.31
N ALA A 138 14.68 -7.93 -17.86
CA ALA A 138 14.68 -7.61 -19.29
C ALA A 138 14.90 -8.85 -20.17
N GLN A 139 15.60 -9.85 -19.64
CA GLN A 139 15.80 -11.12 -20.33
C GLN A 139 14.50 -11.96 -20.29
N GLY A 140 13.89 -12.15 -21.46
CA GLY A 140 12.70 -13.00 -21.59
C GLY A 140 11.37 -12.29 -21.26
N ASP A 141 11.37 -10.98 -21.02
CA ASP A 141 10.14 -10.20 -20.91
C ASP A 141 9.42 -10.09 -22.27
N HIS A 142 8.09 -10.10 -22.26
CA HIS A 142 7.26 -10.01 -23.47
C HIS A 142 7.58 -8.77 -24.32
N PHE A 143 8.02 -7.68 -23.69
CA PHE A 143 8.37 -6.43 -24.35
C PHE A 143 9.88 -6.14 -24.32
N GLY A 144 10.69 -7.05 -23.76
CA GLY A 144 12.16 -7.04 -23.75
C GLY A 144 12.83 -5.94 -22.91
N TRP A 145 12.44 -4.67 -23.09
CA TRP A 145 13.08 -3.52 -22.44
C TRP A 145 12.36 -3.05 -21.18
N HIS A 146 11.12 -3.48 -20.93
CA HIS A 146 10.29 -2.97 -19.83
C HIS A 146 11.01 -3.03 -18.47
N PRO A 147 11.53 -4.19 -18.01
CA PRO A 147 12.15 -4.25 -16.68
C PRO A 147 13.47 -3.49 -16.58
N ALA A 148 14.15 -3.21 -17.70
CA ALA A 148 15.41 -2.46 -17.72
C ALA A 148 15.25 -0.99 -17.33
N THR A 149 14.01 -0.49 -17.25
CA THR A 149 13.73 0.90 -16.85
C THR A 149 13.58 1.06 -15.33
N GLY A 150 13.36 -0.05 -14.61
CA GLY A 150 13.23 -0.10 -13.17
C GLY A 150 14.52 -0.57 -12.49
N PRO A 151 14.42 -0.94 -11.21
CA PRO A 151 15.53 -1.59 -10.50
C PRO A 151 15.74 -3.04 -10.98
N ASP A 152 16.99 -3.48 -10.95
CA ASP A 152 17.32 -4.89 -11.13
C ASP A 152 16.72 -5.75 -10.01
N VAL A 153 16.68 -7.06 -10.18
CA VAL A 153 15.98 -7.99 -9.26
C VAL A 153 16.47 -7.85 -7.81
N ASP A 154 17.77 -7.67 -7.64
CA ASP A 154 18.46 -7.49 -6.37
C ASP A 154 18.49 -6.04 -5.86
N GLU A 155 17.92 -5.09 -6.60
CA GLU A 155 17.79 -3.67 -6.21
C GLU A 155 16.36 -3.32 -5.76
N ARG A 156 15.45 -4.30 -5.69
CA ARG A 156 14.02 -4.11 -5.34
C ARG A 156 13.81 -4.11 -3.83
N ASP A 157 14.40 -3.13 -3.17
CA ASP A 157 14.29 -2.90 -1.73
C ASP A 157 14.25 -1.39 -1.39
N GLY A 158 14.54 -1.01 -0.14
CA GLY A 158 14.51 0.39 0.29
C GLY A 158 13.12 0.91 0.67
N HIS A 159 12.12 0.03 0.82
CA HIS A 159 10.75 0.48 1.07
C HIS A 159 10.54 0.92 2.52
N ILE A 160 9.85 2.05 2.71
CA ILE A 160 9.56 2.62 4.03
C ILE A 160 8.05 2.69 4.25
N LEU A 161 7.58 2.21 5.39
CA LEU A 161 6.19 2.32 5.85
C LEU A 161 6.14 2.97 7.23
N VAL A 162 5.69 4.21 7.33
CA VAL A 162 5.64 4.92 8.62
C VAL A 162 4.34 5.70 8.82
N ASN A 163 3.81 5.69 10.04
CA ASN A 163 2.58 6.40 10.44
C ASN A 163 1.31 5.99 9.66
N ASN A 164 1.30 4.87 8.95
CA ASN A 164 0.12 4.45 8.21
C ASN A 164 -0.92 3.87 9.18
N LEU A 165 -2.19 4.05 8.85
CA LEU A 165 -3.33 3.47 9.54
C LEU A 165 -3.89 2.35 8.68
N PHE A 166 -3.93 1.13 9.20
CA PHE A 166 -4.58 -0.01 8.58
C PHE A 166 -5.77 -0.43 9.42
N THR A 167 -6.94 -0.52 8.81
CA THR A 167 -8.17 -0.91 9.51
C THR A 167 -8.93 -2.00 8.77
N ALA A 168 -9.39 -3.00 9.51
CA ALA A 168 -10.35 -4.00 9.03
C ALA A 168 -11.67 -3.85 9.81
N THR A 169 -12.77 -3.58 9.11
CA THR A 169 -14.11 -3.61 9.70
C THR A 169 -14.67 -5.02 9.73
N THR A 170 -15.79 -5.23 10.41
CA THR A 170 -16.52 -6.51 10.38
C THR A 170 -16.79 -6.94 8.94
N GLY A 171 -16.54 -8.21 8.62
CA GLY A 171 -16.64 -8.79 7.27
C GLY A 171 -15.36 -8.75 6.42
N PHE A 172 -14.35 -7.92 6.74
CA PHE A 172 -13.11 -7.89 5.95
C PHE A 172 -12.09 -8.97 6.37
N GLU A 173 -12.16 -10.15 5.76
CA GLU A 173 -11.36 -11.33 6.12
C GLU A 173 -10.04 -11.46 5.33
N ARG A 174 -9.27 -10.37 5.21
CA ARG A 174 -8.03 -10.31 4.42
C ARG A 174 -6.88 -9.67 5.22
N PRO A 175 -5.60 -9.95 4.88
CA PRO A 175 -4.46 -9.28 5.50
C PRO A 175 -4.47 -7.78 5.23
N LEU A 176 -3.88 -7.02 6.15
CA LEU A 176 -3.76 -5.56 6.03
C LEU A 176 -2.46 -5.16 5.32
N LEU A 177 -1.40 -5.96 5.47
CA LEU A 177 -0.11 -5.77 4.81
C LEU A 177 0.36 -7.09 4.20
N PHE A 178 0.79 -7.05 2.94
CA PHE A 178 1.35 -8.18 2.24
C PHE A 178 2.72 -7.82 1.65
N VAL A 179 3.79 -8.30 2.29
CA VAL A 179 5.15 -8.26 1.76
C VAL A 179 5.46 -9.61 1.10
N TRP A 180 5.74 -9.60 -0.19
CA TRP A 180 5.76 -10.82 -1.01
C TRP A 180 6.99 -10.97 -1.91
N GLN A 181 7.56 -12.17 -1.92
CA GLN A 181 8.42 -12.64 -3.00
C GLN A 181 8.20 -14.14 -3.24
N PRO A 182 8.44 -14.65 -4.46
CA PRO A 182 8.29 -16.07 -4.75
C PRO A 182 9.42 -16.91 -4.12
N PRO A 183 9.19 -18.23 -3.91
CA PRO A 183 10.19 -19.14 -3.34
C PRO A 183 11.52 -19.17 -4.08
N SER A 184 11.48 -19.02 -5.41
CA SER A 184 12.64 -18.94 -6.30
C SER A 184 13.61 -17.80 -5.97
N LEU A 185 13.17 -16.77 -5.23
CA LEU A 185 14.03 -15.69 -4.77
C LEU A 185 14.53 -15.85 -3.33
N CYS A 186 13.96 -16.76 -2.53
CA CYS A 186 14.25 -16.84 -1.09
C CYS A 186 15.73 -17.12 -0.77
N ASP A 187 16.35 -18.02 -1.53
CA ASP A 187 17.74 -18.42 -1.31
C ASP A 187 18.73 -17.33 -1.74
N ARG A 188 18.35 -16.50 -2.71
CA ARG A 188 19.20 -15.43 -3.26
C ARG A 188 18.99 -14.10 -2.54
N LEU A 189 17.75 -13.78 -2.19
CA LEU A 189 17.33 -12.54 -1.57
C LEU A 189 16.65 -12.85 -0.23
N ALA A 190 17.48 -13.16 0.76
CA ALA A 190 17.06 -13.57 2.10
C ALA A 190 16.66 -12.39 3.00
N GLU A 191 17.00 -11.16 2.61
CA GLU A 191 16.65 -9.94 3.35
C GLU A 191 15.30 -9.37 2.88
N PRO A 192 14.46 -8.86 3.79
CA PRO A 192 13.23 -8.16 3.42
C PRO A 192 13.47 -6.92 2.55
N MET A 193 12.56 -6.68 1.61
CA MET A 193 12.58 -5.47 0.75
C MET A 193 12.15 -4.18 1.49
N VAL A 194 11.68 -4.32 2.72
CA VAL A 194 11.32 -3.22 3.61
C VAL A 194 12.56 -2.79 4.38
N GLU A 195 12.97 -1.54 4.21
CA GLU A 195 14.08 -0.94 4.98
C GLU A 195 13.60 -0.48 6.35
N ARG A 196 12.38 0.08 6.42
CA ARG A 196 11.84 0.61 7.66
C ARG A 196 10.34 0.45 7.76
N MET A 197 9.88 -0.09 8.88
CA MET A 197 8.48 -0.07 9.28
C MET A 197 8.36 0.39 10.73
N ASP A 198 7.61 1.47 10.98
CA ASP A 198 7.59 2.09 12.30
C ASP A 198 6.36 2.98 12.50
N HIS A 199 5.88 3.12 13.75
CA HIS A 199 4.70 3.92 14.11
C HIS A 199 3.44 3.61 13.28
N ASN A 200 3.30 2.43 12.68
CA ASN A 200 2.07 2.08 11.96
C ASN A 200 1.03 1.58 12.96
N LEU A 201 -0.24 1.84 12.66
CA LEU A 201 -1.34 1.45 13.51
C LEU A 201 -2.23 0.45 12.78
N PHE A 202 -2.47 -0.68 13.41
CA PHE A 202 -3.36 -1.72 12.92
C PHE A 202 -4.57 -1.83 13.85
N VAL A 203 -5.77 -1.67 13.31
CA VAL A 203 -7.01 -1.76 14.08
C VAL A 203 -7.94 -2.76 13.40
N ARG A 204 -8.36 -3.80 14.13
CA ARG A 204 -9.30 -4.80 13.63
C ARG A 204 -10.56 -4.77 14.48
N ALA A 205 -11.71 -4.74 13.83
CA ALA A 205 -13.02 -4.89 14.47
C ALA A 205 -13.16 -6.31 15.08
N PRO A 206 -14.12 -6.53 16.00
CA PRO A 206 -14.38 -7.83 16.60
C PRO A 206 -14.61 -8.94 15.57
N GLY A 207 -14.10 -10.13 15.89
CA GLY A 207 -14.31 -11.32 15.08
C GLY A 207 -13.39 -11.41 13.87
N GLN A 208 -12.48 -10.45 13.69
CA GLN A 208 -11.48 -10.43 12.63
C GLN A 208 -10.18 -11.18 12.94
N ALA A 209 -10.07 -11.81 14.11
CA ALA A 209 -8.90 -12.57 14.53
C ALA A 209 -8.60 -13.82 13.67
N LYS A 210 -9.50 -14.20 12.75
CA LYS A 210 -9.31 -15.36 11.85
C LYS A 210 -8.47 -15.03 10.62
N ALA A 211 -8.52 -13.80 10.13
CA ALA A 211 -7.71 -13.37 9.01
C ALA A 211 -6.30 -13.00 9.51
N PRO A 212 -5.23 -13.41 8.80
CA PRO A 212 -3.89 -12.99 9.17
C PRO A 212 -3.81 -11.47 9.16
N LEU A 213 -3.07 -10.90 10.10
CA LEU A 213 -2.81 -9.47 10.10
C LEU A 213 -1.85 -9.11 8.96
N LEU A 214 -0.80 -9.92 8.78
CA LEU A 214 0.21 -9.75 7.74
C LEU A 214 0.55 -11.05 7.02
N LEU A 215 0.92 -10.93 5.75
CA LEU A 215 1.69 -11.93 5.03
C LEU A 215 3.09 -11.36 4.80
N TRP A 216 4.13 -12.14 5.12
CA TRP A 216 5.49 -11.62 5.15
C TRP A 216 6.47 -12.54 4.44
N SER A 217 7.28 -11.94 3.56
CA SER A 217 8.35 -12.60 2.82
C SER A 217 9.58 -11.67 2.81
N PRO A 218 10.81 -12.22 2.77
CA PRO A 218 11.13 -13.63 2.85
C PRO A 218 10.85 -14.23 4.23
N ALA A 219 10.64 -15.54 4.27
CA ALA A 219 10.51 -16.32 5.50
C ALA A 219 11.07 -17.74 5.30
N PRO A 220 11.58 -18.40 6.35
CA PRO A 220 12.15 -19.74 6.27
C PRO A 220 11.05 -20.81 6.16
N SER A 221 10.32 -20.81 5.04
CA SER A 221 9.28 -21.78 4.71
C SER A 221 9.39 -22.22 3.24
N PRO A 222 8.82 -23.38 2.85
CA PRO A 222 8.84 -23.81 1.45
C PRO A 222 8.21 -22.82 0.47
N THR A 223 7.32 -21.96 0.95
CA THR A 223 6.66 -20.92 0.15
C THR A 223 7.32 -19.55 0.26
N CYS A 224 8.45 -19.43 0.96
CA CYS A 224 9.13 -18.15 1.28
C CYS A 224 8.24 -17.13 1.99
N GLN A 225 7.19 -17.59 2.68
CA GLN A 225 6.17 -16.73 3.27
C GLN A 225 5.78 -17.21 4.67
N ALA A 226 5.68 -16.26 5.59
CA ALA A 226 5.06 -16.41 6.90
C ALA A 226 3.65 -15.79 6.88
N THR A 227 2.73 -16.44 7.58
CA THR A 227 1.37 -15.93 7.83
C THR A 227 1.32 -15.50 9.28
N LEU A 228 1.18 -14.20 9.53
CA LEU A 228 1.31 -13.61 10.87
C LEU A 228 -0.05 -13.09 11.35
N GLN A 229 -0.48 -13.54 12.52
CA GLN A 229 -1.78 -13.16 13.11
C GLN A 229 -1.72 -11.87 13.92
N SER A 230 -0.52 -11.40 14.28
CA SER A 230 -0.32 -10.20 15.12
C SER A 230 1.02 -9.52 14.84
N LEU A 231 1.17 -8.29 15.32
CA LEU A 231 2.46 -7.60 15.36
C LEU A 231 3.46 -8.28 16.30
N GLU A 232 2.99 -8.98 17.34
CA GLU A 232 3.86 -9.72 18.25
C GLU A 232 4.54 -10.91 17.54
N GLU A 233 3.81 -11.61 16.65
CA GLU A 233 4.39 -12.66 15.81
C GLU A 233 5.42 -12.10 14.81
N LEU A 234 5.18 -10.90 14.26
CA LEU A 234 6.18 -10.22 13.45
C LEU A 234 7.41 -9.87 14.29
N LYS A 235 7.23 -9.30 15.48
CA LYS A 235 8.30 -8.89 16.39
C LYS A 235 9.21 -10.04 16.79
N ALA A 236 8.66 -11.24 16.94
CA ALA A 236 9.43 -12.44 17.27
C ALA A 236 10.49 -12.79 16.23
N ASN A 237 10.30 -12.38 14.97
CA ASN A 237 11.20 -12.70 13.85
C ASN A 237 11.87 -11.46 13.21
N HIS A 238 11.24 -10.29 13.36
CA HIS A 238 11.59 -9.03 12.70
C HIS A 238 11.31 -7.83 13.62
N ALA A 239 11.93 -7.80 14.79
CA ALA A 239 11.72 -6.74 15.79
C ALA A 239 11.97 -5.33 15.22
N GLU A 240 12.92 -5.20 14.29
CA GLU A 240 13.30 -3.98 13.58
C GLU A 240 12.14 -3.32 12.81
N PHE A 241 11.10 -4.08 12.43
CA PHE A 241 9.92 -3.57 11.71
C PHE A 241 8.71 -3.31 12.60
N THR A 242 8.85 -3.52 13.92
CA THR A 242 7.72 -3.35 14.86
C THR A 242 7.80 -2.09 15.70
N GLY A 243 8.99 -1.45 15.79
CA GLY A 243 9.21 -0.10 16.32
C GLY A 243 8.20 0.41 17.36
N ALA A 244 7.63 1.58 17.11
CA ALA A 244 6.51 2.14 17.86
C ALA A 244 5.14 1.84 17.21
N SER A 245 5.06 0.78 16.40
CA SER A 245 3.81 0.34 15.80
C SER A 245 2.88 -0.24 16.86
N LEU A 246 1.57 -0.07 16.67
CA LEU A 246 0.54 -0.49 17.62
C LEU A 246 -0.50 -1.36 16.92
N GLU A 247 -1.02 -2.34 17.66
CA GLU A 247 -2.10 -3.21 17.24
C GLU A 247 -3.27 -3.12 18.24
N TYR A 248 -4.47 -2.97 17.71
CA TYR A 248 -5.73 -3.06 18.46
C TYR A 248 -6.60 -4.14 17.82
N CYS A 249 -6.64 -5.31 18.45
CA CYS A 249 -7.53 -6.41 18.07
C CYS A 249 -8.88 -6.28 18.74
N ASP A 250 -9.92 -6.77 18.06
CA ASP A 250 -11.30 -6.78 18.54
C ASP A 250 -11.76 -5.42 19.09
N TYR A 251 -11.38 -4.34 18.39
CA TYR A 251 -11.66 -2.97 18.82
C TYR A 251 -13.13 -2.62 18.56
N GLU A 252 -13.91 -2.49 19.63
CA GLU A 252 -15.35 -2.17 19.60
C GLU A 252 -15.67 -0.66 19.69
N GLY A 253 -14.66 0.15 19.98
CA GLY A 253 -14.85 1.59 20.17
C GLY A 253 -15.07 2.34 18.85
N PRO A 254 -15.56 3.58 18.91
CA PRO A 254 -15.55 4.44 17.74
C PRO A 254 -14.09 4.82 17.41
N LEU A 255 -13.67 4.57 16.16
CA LEU A 255 -12.32 4.90 15.69
C LEU A 255 -12.28 6.25 14.98
N PHE A 256 -13.21 6.42 14.02
CA PHE A 256 -13.31 7.58 13.16
C PHE A 256 -14.40 8.54 13.61
N LYS A 257 -14.29 9.80 13.18
CA LYS A 257 -15.34 10.81 13.36
C LYS A 257 -16.69 10.33 12.79
N SER A 258 -16.68 9.79 11.58
CA SER A 258 -17.79 9.01 10.99
C SER A 258 -17.31 8.37 9.68
N SER A 259 -17.11 7.06 9.69
CA SER A 259 -16.75 6.30 8.47
C SER A 259 -17.87 6.34 7.44
N GLU A 260 -19.12 6.32 7.87
CA GLU A 260 -20.33 6.27 7.05
C GLU A 260 -20.52 7.54 6.21
N LEU A 261 -20.02 8.67 6.73
CA LEU A 261 -20.03 9.97 6.04
C LEU A 261 -18.67 10.30 5.39
N GLY A 262 -17.73 9.34 5.35
CA GLY A 262 -16.41 9.54 4.76
C GLY A 262 -15.48 10.43 5.58
N HIS A 263 -15.71 10.55 6.88
CA HIS A 263 -14.91 11.34 7.82
C HIS A 263 -13.93 10.46 8.60
N TYR A 264 -12.83 10.08 7.93
CA TYR A 264 -11.79 9.18 8.44
C TYR A 264 -10.73 9.85 9.33
N GLN A 265 -11.06 10.97 9.98
CA GLN A 265 -10.21 11.50 11.05
C GLN A 265 -10.34 10.61 12.28
N LEU A 266 -9.21 10.20 12.88
CA LEU A 266 -9.21 9.51 14.17
C LEU A 266 -9.84 10.40 15.25
N LEU A 267 -10.67 9.81 16.11
CA LEU A 267 -11.23 10.51 17.25
C LEU A 267 -10.12 10.89 18.26
N PRO A 268 -10.15 12.10 18.84
CA PRO A 268 -9.12 12.54 19.78
C PRO A 268 -9.06 11.71 21.06
N GLY A 269 -10.15 11.01 21.42
CA GLY A 269 -10.20 10.08 22.56
C GLY A 269 -9.50 8.74 22.30
N PHE A 270 -9.16 8.42 21.05
CA PHE A 270 -8.43 7.21 20.71
C PHE A 270 -6.94 7.40 21.01
N GLY A 271 -6.39 6.63 21.95
CA GLY A 271 -5.08 6.88 22.55
C GLY A 271 -3.90 6.96 21.57
N ALA A 272 -3.97 6.24 20.45
CA ALA A 272 -2.93 6.26 19.42
C ALA A 272 -3.10 7.35 18.34
N ALA A 273 -4.14 8.19 18.42
CA ALA A 273 -4.43 9.19 17.38
C ALA A 273 -3.27 10.18 17.14
N ARG A 274 -2.46 10.45 18.16
CA ARG A 274 -1.31 11.37 18.10
C ARG A 274 0.05 10.67 18.18
N ALA A 275 0.09 9.36 17.97
CA ALA A 275 1.31 8.57 18.11
C ALA A 275 2.29 8.75 16.95
N GLY A 276 1.95 9.44 15.87
CA GLY A 276 2.80 9.52 14.68
C GLY A 276 4.15 10.21 14.91
N ALA A 277 5.19 9.73 14.24
CA ALA A 277 6.48 10.40 14.12
C ALA A 277 6.42 11.54 13.09
N GLN A 278 7.40 12.45 13.08
CA GLN A 278 7.45 13.49 12.05
C GLN A 278 8.16 12.94 10.80
N PRO A 279 7.50 12.84 9.61
CA PRO A 279 8.17 12.37 8.39
C PRO A 279 9.24 13.34 7.91
N PRO A 280 10.18 12.92 7.02
CA PRO A 280 11.21 13.79 6.44
C PRO A 280 10.64 15.03 5.75
N ALA A 281 11.45 16.10 5.64
CA ALA A 281 10.99 17.37 5.08
C ALA A 281 10.46 17.25 3.63
N ALA A 282 11.09 16.40 2.82
CA ALA A 282 10.64 16.11 1.45
C ALA A 282 9.21 15.54 1.42
N VAL A 283 8.89 14.55 2.27
CA VAL A 283 7.55 13.96 2.37
C VAL A 283 6.50 15.00 2.75
N ARG A 284 6.79 15.83 3.76
CA ARG A 284 5.87 16.88 4.22
C ARG A 284 5.65 17.94 3.16
N SER A 285 6.73 18.36 2.50
CA SER A 285 6.67 19.31 1.39
C SER A 285 5.84 18.77 0.23
N ALA A 286 5.98 17.48 -0.10
CA ALA A 286 5.18 16.84 -1.13
C ALA A 286 3.68 16.82 -0.76
N ALA A 287 3.35 16.47 0.49
CA ALA A 287 1.99 16.50 1.02
C ALA A 287 1.41 17.91 1.26
N GLY A 288 2.20 18.98 1.04
CA GLY A 288 1.75 20.36 1.19
C GLY A 288 1.62 20.85 2.63
N THR A 289 2.30 20.21 3.58
CA THR A 289 2.25 20.57 5.01
C THR A 289 3.64 20.78 5.61
N ARG A 290 3.70 21.53 6.72
CA ARG A 290 4.93 21.68 7.52
C ARG A 290 5.04 20.64 8.63
N GLU A 291 3.90 20.16 9.12
CA GLU A 291 3.77 19.20 10.23
C GLU A 291 2.81 18.08 9.81
N MET A 292 3.16 16.86 10.19
CA MET A 292 2.41 15.64 9.83
C MET A 292 2.61 14.57 10.91
N ARG A 293 2.66 15.03 12.17
CA ARG A 293 2.91 14.22 13.36
C ARG A 293 1.59 13.61 13.86
N HIS A 294 1.02 12.74 13.04
CA HIS A 294 -0.19 11.98 13.35
C HIS A 294 -0.16 10.63 12.63
N ILE A 295 -1.14 9.79 12.90
CA ILE A 295 -1.34 8.51 12.22
C ILE A 295 -2.39 8.69 11.13
N GLY A 296 -2.20 8.00 10.00
CA GLY A 296 -3.12 8.02 8.87
C GLY A 296 -3.12 9.33 8.07
N ALA A 297 -4.03 9.39 7.09
CA ALA A 297 -4.18 10.45 6.09
C ALA A 297 -4.51 11.81 6.69
N TYR A 298 -5.25 11.83 7.79
CA TYR A 298 -5.79 13.05 8.36
C TYR A 298 -5.30 13.26 9.81
N PRO A 299 -5.08 14.50 10.23
CA PRO A 299 -4.88 14.79 11.64
C PRO A 299 -6.13 14.38 12.45
N PRO A 300 -5.97 14.04 13.74
CA PRO A 300 -7.10 13.70 14.59
C PRO A 300 -8.15 14.81 14.62
N ALA A 301 -9.42 14.41 14.76
CA ALA A 301 -10.51 15.37 14.92
C ALA A 301 -10.25 16.28 16.14
N ARG A 302 -10.73 17.52 16.04
CA ARG A 302 -10.65 18.50 17.12
C ARG A 302 -11.78 18.29 18.13
#